data_AF-A0AAV1H7H7-F1
#
_entry.id   AF-A0AAV1H7H7-F1
#
_cell.length_a   1.000
_cell.length_b   1.000
_cell.length_c   1.000
_cell.angle_alpha   90.00
_cell.angle_beta   90.00
_cell.angle_gamma   90.00
#
_symmetry.space_group_name_H-M   'P 1'
#
loop_
_entity.id
_entity.type
_entity.pdbx_description
1 polymer ?
#
loop_
_entity_poly.entity_id
_entity_poly.type
_entity_poly.pdbx_seq_one_letter_code
_entity_poly.pdbx_strand_id
1 'polypeptide(L)'
;MDKYVDLCHLFGLPVWIASLLNAAKCRKNDCARRKKAYRLLQRTLIKHRIGVEDGNLRQPTYVYPKEVKMLIRSAFSKNVCDYPDPCHDQVVNITMDDLHKVEIQ
;
A
#
# COMPACT_ATOMS: atom_id res chain seq x y z
N MET A 1 2.81 -3.84 22.97
CA MET A 1 1.96 -3.72 21.77
C MET A 1 2.78 -3.11 20.66
N ASP A 2 2.76 -3.66 19.45
CA ASP A 2 3.46 -3.02 18.32
C ASP A 2 2.66 -1.79 17.91
N LYS A 3 3.19 -0.60 18.20
CA LYS A 3 2.60 0.71 17.84
C LYS A 3 2.11 0.76 16.39
N TYR A 4 2.73 -0.01 15.49
CA TYR A 4 2.33 -0.09 14.11
C TYR A 4 1.00 -0.83 13.89
N VAL A 5 0.77 -1.92 14.63
CA VAL A 5 -0.48 -2.68 14.61
C VAL A 5 -1.62 -1.85 15.19
N ASP A 6 -1.37 -1.10 16.26
CA ASP A 6 -2.35 -0.19 16.86
C ASP A 6 -2.73 0.94 15.90
N LEU A 7 -1.75 1.51 15.18
CA LEU A 7 -2.00 2.50 14.14
C LEU A 7 -2.81 1.94 12.97
N CYS A 8 -2.53 0.70 12.54
CA CYS A 8 -3.32 0.06 11.49
C CYS A 8 -4.78 -0.13 11.92
N HIS A 9 -5.02 -0.58 13.16
CA HIS A 9 -6.39 -0.69 13.69
C HIS A 9 -7.06 0.69 13.84
N LEU A 10 -6.34 1.70 14.35
CA LEU A 10 -6.86 3.05 14.53
C LEU A 10 -7.33 3.68 13.21
N PHE A 11 -6.58 3.44 12.13
CA PHE A 11 -6.96 3.93 10.80
C PHE A 11 -7.90 2.99 10.05
N GLY A 12 -8.35 1.90 10.68
CA GLY A 12 -9.26 0.93 10.07
C GLY A 12 -8.65 0.19 8.87
N LEU A 13 -7.33 0.03 8.82
CA LEU A 13 -6.67 -0.67 7.71
C LEU A 13 -7.02 -2.16 7.71
N PRO A 14 -7.32 -2.74 6.54
CA PRO A 14 -7.57 -4.17 6.46
C PRO A 14 -6.32 -4.97 6.84
N VAL A 15 -6.55 -6.14 7.42
CA VAL A 15 -5.52 -7.02 8.01
C VAL A 15 -4.39 -7.32 7.03
N TRP A 16 -4.70 -7.45 5.74
CA TRP A 16 -3.69 -7.74 4.73
C TRP A 16 -2.69 -6.60 4.53
N ILE A 17 -3.15 -5.34 4.50
CA ILE A 17 -2.26 -4.17 4.43
C ILE A 17 -1.45 -4.08 5.72
N ALA A 18 -2.10 -4.24 6.86
CA ALA A 18 -1.44 -4.20 8.16
C ALA A 18 -0.30 -5.24 8.25
N SER A 19 -0.55 -6.45 7.74
CA SER A 19 0.42 -7.54 7.71
C SER A 19 1.63 -7.23 6.82
N LEU A 20 1.40 -6.68 5.62
CA LEU A 20 2.48 -6.29 4.69
C LEU A 20 3.34 -5.17 5.26
N LEU A 21 2.70 -4.17 5.87
CA LEU A 21 3.39 -3.04 6.46
C LEU A 21 4.19 -3.46 7.70
N ASN A 22 3.63 -4.32 8.55
CA ASN A 22 4.34 -4.86 9.70
C ASN A 22 5.55 -5.69 9.25
N ALA A 23 5.39 -6.55 8.25
CA ALA A 23 6.48 -7.33 7.68
C ALA A 23 7.61 -6.46 7.10
N ALA A 24 7.26 -5.36 6.43
CA ALA A 24 8.23 -4.40 5.90
C ALA A 24 8.98 -3.67 7.03
N LYS A 25 8.26 -3.25 8.08
CA LYS A 25 8.83 -2.57 9.25
C LYS A 25 9.76 -3.49 10.06
N CYS A 26 9.42 -4.76 10.24
CA CYS A 26 10.27 -5.70 10.99
C CYS A 26 11.57 -6.07 10.24
N ARG A 27 11.64 -5.80 8.93
CA ARG A 27 12.77 -6.15 8.07
C ARG A 27 13.54 -4.91 7.60
N LYS A 28 13.78 -3.94 8.50
CA LYS A 28 14.40 -2.64 8.16
C LYS A 28 15.70 -2.76 7.35
N ASN A 29 16.53 -3.75 7.69
CA ASN A 29 17.86 -3.96 7.09
C ASN A 29 17.82 -4.80 5.80
N ASP A 30 16.68 -5.41 5.45
CA ASP A 30 16.55 -6.24 4.26
C ASP A 30 15.75 -5.50 3.17
N CYS A 31 16.48 -4.72 2.37
CA CYS A 31 15.91 -3.94 1.28
C CYS A 31 15.16 -4.82 0.26
N ALA A 32 15.70 -6.00 -0.07
CA ALA A 32 15.09 -6.90 -1.06
C ALA A 32 13.72 -7.41 -0.58
N ARG A 33 13.60 -7.80 0.69
CA ARG A 33 12.32 -8.24 1.27
C ARG A 33 11.33 -7.09 1.40
N ARG A 34 11.78 -5.88 1.73
CA ARG A 34 10.91 -4.68 1.75
C ARG A 34 10.38 -4.35 0.36
N LYS A 35 11.22 -4.41 -0.68
CA LYS A 35 10.79 -4.26 -2.08
C LYS A 35 9.78 -5.34 -2.48
N LYS A 36 10.01 -6.59 -2.07
CA LYS A 36 9.05 -7.69 -2.31
C LYS A 36 7.69 -7.40 -1.67
N ALA A 37 7.66 -6.92 -0.42
CA ALA A 37 6.42 -6.55 0.26
C ALA A 37 5.70 -5.37 -0.43
N TYR A 38 6.46 -4.34 -0.86
CA TYR A 38 5.91 -3.23 -1.62
C TYR A 38 5.33 -3.67 -2.97
N ARG A 39 6.03 -4.52 -3.72
CA ARG A 39 5.52 -5.09 -4.98
C ARG A 39 4.28 -5.94 -4.75
N LEU A 40 4.21 -6.68 -3.65
CA LEU A 40 3.03 -7.48 -3.30
C LEU A 40 1.82 -6.57 -3.03
N LEU A 41 1.99 -5.50 -2.25
CA LEU A 41 0.96 -4.47 -2.05
C LEU A 41 0.42 -3.95 -3.40
N GLN A 42 1.31 -3.53 -4.29
CA GLN A 42 0.92 -3.00 -5.61
C GLN A 42 0.20 -4.04 -6.46
N ARG A 43 0.70 -5.27 -6.51
CA ARG A 43 0.09 -6.37 -7.27
C ARG A 43 -1.30 -6.73 -6.74
N THR A 44 -1.50 -6.71 -5.43
CA THR A 44 -2.81 -6.96 -4.83
C THR A 44 -3.80 -5.88 -5.26
N LEU A 45 -3.43 -4.60 -5.22
CA LEU A 45 -4.30 -3.52 -5.66
C LEU A 45 -4.67 -3.65 -7.14
N ILE A 46 -3.68 -3.92 -8.00
CA ILE A 46 -3.90 -4.13 -9.44
C ILE A 46 -4.82 -5.34 -9.68
N LYS A 47 -4.57 -6.47 -9.01
CA LYS A 47 -5.38 -7.70 -9.14
C LYS A 47 -6.85 -7.44 -8.82
N HIS A 48 -7.11 -6.66 -7.76
CA HIS A 48 -8.46 -6.32 -7.32
C HIS A 48 -9.02 -5.04 -7.98
N ARG A 49 -8.32 -4.50 -8.99
CA ARG A 49 -8.68 -3.28 -9.71
C ARG A 49 -8.93 -2.07 -8.80
N ILE A 50 -8.15 -1.97 -7.72
CA ILE A 50 -8.24 -0.85 -6.79
C ILE A 50 -7.28 0.25 -7.25
N GLY A 51 -7.83 1.44 -7.49
CA GLY A 51 -7.02 2.60 -7.86
C GLY A 51 -6.34 2.46 -9.22
N VAL A 52 -6.88 1.62 -10.11
CA VAL A 52 -6.41 1.53 -11.50
C VAL A 52 -7.45 2.18 -12.39
N GLU A 53 -6.99 2.93 -13.38
CA GLU A 53 -7.85 3.43 -14.45
C GLU A 53 -8.10 2.31 -15.47
N ASP A 54 -9.32 2.21 -15.99
CA ASP A 54 -9.66 1.22 -17.01
C ASP A 54 -8.76 1.40 -18.24
N GLY A 55 -8.06 0.32 -18.61
CA GLY A 55 -7.10 0.32 -19.73
C GLY A 55 -5.65 0.67 -19.37
N ASN A 56 -5.36 1.13 -18.14
CA ASN A 56 -3.99 1.43 -17.68
C ASN A 56 -3.60 0.62 -16.44
N LEU A 57 -3.15 -0.62 -16.67
CA LEU A 57 -2.71 -1.54 -15.61
C LEU A 57 -1.22 -1.40 -15.23
N ARG A 58 -0.48 -0.45 -15.82
CA ARG A 58 0.99 -0.42 -15.74
C ARG A 58 1.56 0.51 -14.68
N GLN A 59 0.81 1.51 -14.23
CA GLN A 59 1.25 2.44 -13.18
C GLN A 59 0.17 2.61 -12.11
N PRO A 60 0.55 2.79 -10.83
CA PRO A 60 -0.42 3.18 -9.82
C PRO A 60 -0.95 4.56 -10.19
N THR A 61 -2.21 4.62 -10.62
CA THR A 61 -2.91 5.87 -10.92
C THR A 61 -3.68 6.34 -9.70
N TYR A 62 -3.21 6.09 -8.48
CA TYR A 62 -4.05 6.28 -7.30
C TYR A 62 -3.41 7.03 -6.13
N VAL A 63 -4.25 7.67 -5.32
CA VAL A 63 -3.85 8.33 -4.09
C VAL A 63 -4.53 7.65 -2.90
N TYR A 64 -3.71 7.17 -1.97
CA TYR A 64 -4.18 6.71 -0.66
C TYR A 64 -4.76 7.86 0.16
N PRO A 65 -5.72 7.58 1.07
CA PRO A 65 -6.06 8.52 2.14
C PRO A 65 -4.79 8.98 2.88
N LYS A 66 -4.80 10.23 3.37
CA LYS A 66 -3.60 10.90 3.90
C LYS A 66 -2.89 10.05 4.96
N GLU A 67 -3.64 9.48 5.88
CA GLU A 67 -3.18 8.67 7.01
C GLU A 67 -2.48 7.40 6.52
N VAL A 68 -3.12 6.72 5.57
CA VAL A 68 -2.59 5.50 4.92
C VAL A 68 -1.33 5.82 4.11
N LYS A 69 -1.33 6.94 3.38
CA LYS A 69 -0.17 7.42 2.63
C LYS A 69 1.04 7.66 3.53
N MET A 70 0.82 8.28 4.70
CA MET A 70 1.88 8.50 5.69
C MET A 70 2.42 7.17 6.23
N LEU A 71 1.54 6.22 6.57
CA LEU A 71 1.96 4.90 7.03
C LEU A 71 2.78 4.14 5.99
N ILE A 72 2.30 4.08 4.75
CA ILE A 72 2.99 3.41 3.65
C ILE A 72 4.37 4.02 3.43
N ARG A 73 4.50 5.35 3.44
CA ARG A 73 5.79 6.04 3.32
C ARG A 73 6.72 5.80 4.52
N SER A 74 6.16 5.58 5.71
CA SER A 74 6.94 5.22 6.90
C SER A 74 7.52 3.80 6.81
N ALA A 75 6.77 2.86 6.22
CA ALA A 75 7.20 1.47 6.04
C ALA A 75 8.09 1.27 4.81
N PHE A 76 7.82 2.01 3.73
CA PHE A 76 8.50 1.95 2.44
C PHE A 76 9.09 3.33 2.12
N SER A 77 10.36 3.51 2.46
CA SER A 77 11.13 4.70 2.11
C SER A 77 11.40 4.75 0.60
N LYS A 78 11.77 5.91 0.05
CA LYS A 78 11.96 6.12 -1.41
C LYS A 78 12.87 5.09 -2.09
N ASN A 79 13.87 4.54 -1.39
CA ASN A 79 14.77 3.50 -1.89
C ASN A 79 14.12 2.11 -2.06
N VAL A 80 12.93 1.92 -1.47
CA VAL A 80 12.12 0.70 -1.58
C VAL A 80 11.00 0.86 -2.61
N CYS A 81 10.51 2.08 -2.81
CA CYS A 81 9.44 2.37 -3.76
C CYS A 81 9.96 2.21 -5.19
N ASP A 82 9.67 1.06 -5.81
CA ASP A 82 10.03 0.77 -7.20
C ASP A 82 9.09 1.44 -8.23
N TYR A 83 8.00 2.06 -7.78
CA TYR A 83 7.02 2.76 -8.62
C TYR A 83 7.09 4.27 -8.36
N PRO A 84 7.05 5.11 -9.42
CA PRO A 84 6.96 6.56 -9.25
C PRO A 84 5.67 6.94 -8.51
N ASP A 85 5.70 8.06 -7.78
CA ASP A 85 4.47 8.63 -7.24
C ASP A 85 3.55 9.01 -8.41
N PRO A 86 2.25 8.68 -8.37
CA PRO A 86 1.30 9.01 -9.44
C PRO A 86 1.27 10.52 -9.72
N CYS A 87 1.22 10.89 -11.01
CA CYS A 87 0.98 12.27 -11.42
C CYS A 87 -0.44 12.70 -11.02
N HIS A 88 -0.59 13.82 -10.32
CA HIS A 88 -1.87 14.27 -9.73
C HIS A 88 -2.96 14.61 -10.75
N ASP A 89 -2.62 14.71 -12.04
CA ASP A 89 -3.54 15.11 -13.09
C ASP A 89 -4.55 14.00 -13.47
N GLN A 90 -4.26 12.73 -13.13
CA GLN A 90 -5.14 11.57 -13.39
C GLN A 90 -5.04 10.54 -12.25
N VAL A 91 -5.45 10.91 -11.04
CA VAL A 91 -5.44 10.01 -9.87
C VAL A 91 -6.84 9.58 -9.42
N VAL A 92 -7.01 8.27 -9.25
CA VAL A 92 -8.13 7.62 -8.58
C VAL A 92 -7.89 7.66 -7.07
N ASN A 93 -8.83 8.25 -6.32
CA ASN A 93 -8.75 8.21 -4.87
C ASN A 93 -9.18 6.84 -4.36
N ILE A 94 -8.29 6.15 -3.65
CA ILE A 94 -8.65 4.90 -2.97
C ILE A 94 -9.40 5.25 -1.69
N THR A 95 -10.56 4.65 -1.50
CA THR A 95 -11.29 4.72 -0.24
C THR A 95 -10.94 3.53 0.67
N MET A 96 -11.25 3.62 1.95
CA MET A 96 -11.10 2.49 2.86
C MET A 96 -11.98 1.32 2.44
N ASP A 97 -13.19 1.59 1.92
CA ASP A 97 -14.09 0.54 1.43
C ASP A 97 -13.46 -0.23 0.26
N ASP A 98 -12.74 0.43 -0.64
CA ASP A 98 -12.02 -0.24 -1.72
C ASP A 98 -10.97 -1.21 -1.18
N LEU A 99 -10.25 -0.82 -0.15
CA LEU A 99 -9.23 -1.68 0.48
C LEU A 99 -9.84 -2.90 1.19
N HIS A 100 -11.06 -2.78 1.71
CA HIS A 100 -11.79 -3.87 2.35
C HIS A 100 -12.43 -4.86 1.36
N LYS A 101 -12.63 -4.46 0.09
CA LYS A 101 -13.08 -5.38 -0.99
C LYS A 101 -12.04 -6.43 -1.37
N VAL A 102 -10.80 -6.30 -0.87
CA VAL A 102 -9.74 -7.28 -1.14
C VAL A 102 -9.92 -8.51 -0.26
N GLU A 103 -10.43 -9.57 -0.87
CA GLU A 103 -10.40 -10.91 -0.29
C GLU A 103 -9.03 -11.55 -0.56
N ILE A 104 -8.25 -11.76 0.50
CA ILE A 104 -7.01 -12.53 0.42
C ILE A 104 -7.33 -13.98 0.74
N GLN A 105 -7.35 -14.81 -0.31
CA GLN A 105 -7.38 -16.29 -0.22
C GLN A 105 -6.00 -16.84 0.12
#